data_AF-A0AAD9DFG3-F1
#
_entry.id   AF-A0AAD9DFG3-F1
#
_cell.length_a   1.000
_cell.length_b   1.000
_cell.length_c   1.000
_cell.angle_alpha   90.00
_cell.angle_beta   90.00
_cell.angle_gamma   90.00
#
_symmetry.space_group_name_H-M   'P 1'
#
loop_
_entity.id
_entity.type
_entity.pdbx_description
1 polymer ?
#
loop_
_entity_poly.entity_id
_entity_poly.type
_entity_poly.pdbx_seq_one_letter_code
_entity_poly.pdbx_strand_id
1 'polypeptide(L)'
;MGEVCPSKEDGGEDTCSCTKAVVDGNPYAGLVCEYGATKSCMVLGSESKHSFCTNGGDCGGFVTDNQLHLDCSCDEGFEGAHCEYLAGTDPTTTTTTPATTTAAAAKGQATNTTPASTLSPTVVYVFIGALIASICLIIASFYIRAKRRANEQRQELELREATEELAMVDDDESDIHGEMGII
;
A
#
# COMPACT_ATOMS: atom_id res chain seq x y z
N MET A 1 -8.44 25.11 -18.04
CA MET A 1 -7.27 24.91 -18.92
C MET A 1 -6.17 24.40 -18.01
N GLY A 2 -6.03 23.08 -17.92
CA GLY A 2 -5.10 22.43 -17.01
C GLY A 2 -3.68 22.56 -17.57
N GLU A 3 -2.80 23.19 -16.80
CA GLU A 3 -1.40 23.36 -17.12
C GLU A 3 -0.71 21.98 -17.02
N VAL A 4 -0.51 21.35 -18.17
CA VAL A 4 0.13 20.03 -18.28
C VAL A 4 1.60 20.27 -18.65
N CYS A 5 2.46 20.20 -17.62
CA CYS A 5 3.92 20.35 -17.58
C CYS A 5 4.47 21.78 -17.50
N PRO A 6 5.18 22.12 -16.41
CA PRO A 6 6.59 21.73 -16.34
C PRO A 6 7.08 21.32 -14.93
N SER A 7 7.95 20.32 -14.86
CA SER A 7 8.90 20.18 -13.76
C SER A 7 10.27 19.91 -14.35
N LYS A 8 10.97 20.98 -14.73
CA LYS A 8 12.41 20.92 -14.99
C LYS A 8 13.11 20.90 -13.64
N GLU A 9 13.44 19.71 -13.17
CA GLU A 9 14.57 19.53 -12.27
C GLU A 9 15.57 18.63 -12.99
N ASP A 10 16.75 19.19 -13.27
CA ASP A 10 17.96 18.53 -13.79
C ASP A 10 17.97 18.07 -15.26
N GLY A 11 18.22 19.02 -16.17
CA GLY A 11 19.10 18.82 -17.34
C GLY A 11 18.84 17.68 -18.33
N GLY A 12 17.73 16.96 -18.23
CA GLY A 12 17.31 15.88 -19.15
C GLY A 12 16.36 16.38 -20.22
N GLU A 13 16.29 15.65 -21.34
CA GLU A 13 15.35 15.88 -22.46
C GLU A 13 13.93 16.21 -21.98
N ASP A 14 13.27 17.14 -22.68
CA ASP A 14 11.91 17.66 -22.38
C ASP A 14 10.83 16.56 -22.51
N THR A 15 10.85 15.58 -21.62
CA THR A 15 9.87 14.49 -21.52
C THR A 15 8.97 14.72 -20.31
N CYS A 16 7.66 14.82 -20.54
CA CYS A 16 6.67 14.98 -19.48
C CYS A 16 6.40 13.66 -18.76
N SER A 17 6.42 13.65 -17.43
CA SER A 17 5.87 12.54 -16.66
C SER A 17 4.34 12.67 -16.58
N CYS A 18 3.63 11.88 -17.38
CA CYS A 18 2.17 11.92 -17.45
C CYS A 18 1.45 11.24 -16.28
N THR A 19 2.18 10.71 -15.29
CA THR A 19 1.62 10.00 -14.13
C THR A 19 0.59 10.83 -13.34
N LYS A 20 0.67 12.16 -13.41
CA LYS A 20 -0.26 13.08 -12.74
C LYS A 20 -1.24 13.78 -13.70
N ALA A 21 -1.13 13.54 -15.01
CA ALA A 21 -1.97 14.15 -16.01
C ALA A 21 -3.33 13.44 -16.06
N VAL A 22 -4.23 13.85 -15.18
CA VAL A 22 -5.59 13.31 -15.07
C VAL A 22 -6.59 14.46 -15.22
N VAL A 23 -7.39 14.43 -16.28
CA VAL A 23 -8.48 15.41 -16.54
C VAL A 23 -9.81 14.69 -16.43
N ASP A 24 -10.71 15.20 -15.59
CA ASP A 24 -12.03 14.60 -15.32
C ASP A 24 -11.98 13.11 -14.91
N GLY A 25 -10.89 12.71 -14.26
CA GLY A 25 -10.67 11.33 -13.83
C GLY A 25 -10.15 10.39 -14.93
N ASN A 26 -9.86 10.89 -16.13
CA ASN A 26 -9.23 10.12 -17.21
C ASN A 26 -7.73 10.43 -17.27
N PRO A 27 -6.86 9.40 -17.26
CA PRO A 27 -5.42 9.59 -17.39
C PRO A 27 -5.02 9.87 -18.84
N TYR A 28 -3.88 10.53 -19.01
CA TYR A 28 -3.32 10.93 -20.30
C TYR A 28 -1.91 10.39 -20.50
N ALA A 29 -1.50 10.17 -21.74
CA ALA A 29 -0.17 9.74 -22.16
C ALA A 29 0.29 10.54 -23.41
N GLY A 30 1.55 10.37 -23.80
CA GLY A 30 2.17 11.09 -24.91
C GLY A 30 3.33 11.95 -24.46
N LEU A 31 4.01 12.57 -25.43
CA LEU A 31 5.21 13.38 -25.17
C LEU A 31 4.90 14.57 -24.25
N VAL A 32 3.70 15.12 -24.38
CA VAL A 32 3.18 16.23 -23.58
C VAL A 32 1.82 15.89 -22.96
N CYS A 33 1.57 14.59 -22.76
CA CYS A 33 0.33 14.05 -22.19
C CYS A 33 -0.94 14.51 -22.92
N GLU A 34 -0.87 14.55 -24.25
CA GLU A 34 -1.93 15.03 -25.13
C GLU A 34 -3.01 13.99 -25.43
N TYR A 35 -2.70 12.69 -25.28
CA TYR A 35 -3.61 11.60 -25.62
C TYR A 35 -4.31 11.07 -24.36
N GLY A 36 -5.61 11.29 -24.29
CA GLY A 36 -6.44 10.74 -23.21
C GLY A 36 -6.67 9.24 -23.37
N ALA A 37 -6.83 8.54 -22.26
CA ALA A 37 -7.19 7.13 -22.23
C ALA A 37 -8.48 6.87 -23.03
N THR A 38 -8.39 6.00 -24.04
CA THR A 38 -9.54 5.47 -24.77
C THR A 38 -10.11 4.23 -24.09
N LYS A 39 -9.25 3.46 -23.41
CA LYS A 39 -9.62 2.21 -22.73
C LYS A 39 -8.87 2.06 -21.42
N SER A 40 -9.57 1.70 -20.34
CA SER A 40 -8.93 1.40 -19.06
C SER A 40 -8.62 -0.09 -18.96
N CYS A 41 -7.38 -0.41 -18.60
CA CYS A 41 -6.86 -1.77 -18.51
C CYS A 41 -6.67 -2.20 -17.05
N MET A 42 -7.54 -1.70 -16.17
CA MET A 42 -7.56 -2.10 -14.77
C MET A 42 -8.83 -2.86 -14.43
N VAL A 43 -8.73 -3.68 -13.38
CA VAL A 43 -9.87 -4.37 -12.80
C VAL A 43 -10.80 -3.36 -12.10
N LEU A 44 -12.12 -3.56 -12.24
CA LEU A 44 -13.12 -2.73 -11.57
C LEU A 44 -12.90 -2.71 -10.05
N GLY A 45 -12.86 -1.52 -9.47
CA GLY A 45 -12.66 -1.31 -8.03
C GLY A 45 -11.21 -1.03 -7.61
N SER A 46 -10.25 -1.04 -8.54
CA SER A 46 -8.89 -0.56 -8.27
C SER A 46 -8.88 0.97 -8.15
N GLU A 47 -8.14 1.48 -7.18
CA GLU A 47 -8.03 2.93 -6.90
C GLU A 47 -7.02 3.64 -7.80
N SER A 48 -6.05 2.89 -8.33
CA SER A 48 -5.07 3.42 -9.27
C SER A 48 -5.71 3.79 -10.61
N LYS A 49 -5.00 4.46 -11.53
CA LYS A 49 -5.47 4.68 -12.92
C LYS A 49 -4.31 4.64 -13.92
N HIS A 50 -3.25 3.91 -13.56
CA HIS A 50 -1.99 3.95 -14.29
C HIS A 50 -1.97 3.02 -15.51
N SER A 51 -2.90 2.06 -15.63
CA SER A 51 -2.95 1.11 -16.73
C SER A 51 -4.13 1.40 -17.66
N PHE A 52 -3.82 1.88 -18.85
CA PHE A 52 -4.80 2.30 -19.87
C PHE A 52 -4.16 2.27 -21.26
N CYS A 53 -4.96 2.28 -22.30
CA CYS A 53 -4.51 2.45 -23.68
C CYS A 53 -5.15 3.71 -24.27
N THR A 54 -4.44 4.35 -25.19
CA THR A 54 -4.87 5.52 -25.96
C THR A 54 -5.07 5.14 -27.44
N ASN A 55 -5.57 6.07 -28.25
CA ASN A 55 -5.69 5.94 -29.71
C ASN A 55 -6.34 4.64 -30.23
N GLY A 56 -7.29 4.07 -29.47
CA GLY A 56 -8.02 2.87 -29.88
C GLY A 56 -7.36 1.55 -29.50
N GLY A 57 -6.19 1.57 -28.83
CA GLY A 57 -5.48 0.37 -28.41
C GLY A 57 -6.30 -0.54 -27.49
N ASP A 58 -6.05 -1.84 -27.63
CA ASP A 58 -6.66 -2.89 -26.83
C ASP A 58 -5.76 -3.31 -25.66
N CYS A 59 -6.37 -3.57 -24.50
CA CYS A 59 -5.64 -4.03 -23.31
C CYS A 59 -5.08 -5.45 -23.54
N GLY A 60 -3.76 -5.63 -23.42
CA GLY A 60 -3.15 -6.97 -23.39
C GLY A 60 -3.58 -7.80 -22.17
N GLY A 61 -4.02 -7.12 -21.10
CA GLY A 61 -4.59 -7.73 -19.90
C GLY A 61 -5.15 -6.69 -18.93
N PHE A 62 -5.70 -7.15 -17.82
CA PHE A 62 -6.19 -6.28 -16.75
C PHE A 62 -5.31 -6.40 -15.51
N VAL A 63 -4.99 -5.26 -14.89
CA VAL A 63 -4.12 -5.19 -13.72
C VAL A 63 -4.85 -4.66 -12.49
N THR A 64 -4.36 -5.00 -11.31
CA THR A 64 -4.83 -4.43 -10.03
C THR A 64 -3.89 -3.33 -9.55
N ASP A 65 -4.20 -2.75 -8.39
CA ASP A 65 -3.31 -1.80 -7.73
C ASP A 65 -1.91 -2.41 -7.53
N ASN A 66 -0.88 -1.57 -7.71
CA ASN A 66 0.55 -1.90 -7.56
C ASN A 66 1.12 -2.94 -8.55
N GLN A 67 0.37 -3.33 -9.58
CA GLN A 67 0.94 -4.08 -10.70
C GLN A 67 1.49 -3.12 -11.76
N LEU A 68 2.41 -3.61 -12.59
CA LEU A 68 2.92 -2.82 -13.71
C LEU A 68 1.88 -2.82 -14.84
N HIS A 69 1.82 -1.73 -15.60
CA HIS A 69 1.05 -1.69 -16.85
C HIS A 69 1.50 -2.82 -17.79
N LEU A 70 0.54 -3.49 -18.42
CA LEU A 70 0.79 -4.47 -19.47
C LEU A 70 0.64 -3.78 -20.82
N ASP A 71 1.55 -4.06 -21.74
CA ASP A 71 1.57 -3.48 -23.08
C ASP A 71 0.20 -3.57 -23.77
N CYS A 72 -0.17 -2.47 -24.43
CA CYS A 72 -1.34 -2.39 -25.27
C CYS A 72 -1.11 -3.04 -26.64
N SER A 73 -2.14 -3.66 -27.19
CA SER A 73 -2.20 -4.03 -28.60
C SER A 73 -2.67 -2.80 -29.40
N CYS A 74 -1.71 -2.10 -30.00
CA CYS A 74 -1.99 -0.87 -30.74
C CYS A 74 -2.56 -1.13 -32.13
N ASP A 75 -3.47 -0.25 -32.55
CA ASP A 75 -3.99 -0.22 -33.92
C ASP A 75 -2.89 0.18 -34.92
N GLU A 76 -3.15 -0.08 -36.21
CA GLU A 76 -2.21 0.25 -37.29
C GLU A 76 -1.83 1.73 -37.27
N GLY A 77 -0.52 2.00 -37.19
CA GLY A 77 0.04 3.35 -37.20
C GLY A 77 0.35 3.94 -35.83
N PHE A 78 0.07 3.23 -34.72
CA PHE A 78 0.42 3.64 -33.37
C PHE A 78 1.39 2.66 -32.69
N GLU A 79 2.16 3.16 -31.73
CA GLU A 79 3.12 2.41 -30.92
C GLU A 79 3.31 3.05 -29.53
N GLY A 80 4.15 2.43 -28.69
CA GLY A 80 4.35 2.82 -27.30
C GLY A 80 3.61 1.91 -26.32
N ALA A 81 3.95 2.01 -25.04
CA ALA A 81 3.34 1.19 -23.99
C ALA A 81 1.81 1.41 -23.92
N HIS A 82 1.37 2.66 -24.09
CA HIS A 82 -0.02 3.09 -24.05
C HIS A 82 -0.59 3.41 -25.45
N CYS A 83 0.09 3.05 -26.53
CA CYS A 83 -0.24 3.45 -27.92
C CYS A 83 -0.27 4.98 -28.15
N GLU A 84 0.56 5.69 -27.42
CA GLU A 84 0.58 7.15 -27.38
C GLU A 84 1.42 7.79 -28.51
N TYR A 85 2.21 7.02 -29.24
CA TYR A 85 3.07 7.50 -30.31
C TYR A 85 2.60 7.01 -31.67
N LEU A 86 2.93 7.76 -32.73
CA LEU A 86 2.81 7.25 -34.10
C LEU A 86 3.94 6.26 -34.38
N ALA A 87 3.69 5.26 -35.20
CA ALA A 87 4.69 4.24 -35.55
C ALA A 87 6.01 4.89 -36.05
N GLY A 88 7.13 4.52 -35.42
CA GLY A 88 8.46 5.07 -35.66
C GLY A 88 8.77 6.41 -34.98
N THR A 89 7.96 6.88 -34.03
CA THR A 89 8.16 8.15 -33.32
C THR A 89 8.35 8.01 -31.81
N ASP A 90 8.26 6.80 -31.26
CA ASP A 90 8.53 6.57 -29.84
C ASP A 90 10.00 6.93 -29.51
N PRO A 91 10.23 7.90 -28.59
CA PRO A 91 11.58 8.31 -28.21
C PRO A 91 12.40 7.15 -27.59
N THR A 92 11.73 6.17 -26.98
CA THR A 92 12.35 5.01 -26.32
C THR A 92 12.91 4.01 -27.33
N THR A 93 12.40 4.00 -28.56
CA THR A 93 12.76 3.03 -29.61
C THR A 93 14.10 3.36 -30.30
N THR A 94 14.72 4.50 -29.99
CA THR A 94 15.98 4.97 -30.61
C THR A 94 17.22 4.12 -30.30
N THR A 95 17.15 3.09 -29.43
CA THR A 95 18.30 2.21 -29.14
C THR A 95 18.25 0.86 -29.88
N THR A 96 17.24 0.55 -30.68
CA THR A 96 17.27 -0.68 -31.49
C THR A 96 16.48 -0.54 -32.79
N THR A 97 17.14 -0.18 -33.88
CA THR A 97 16.62 -0.46 -35.23
C THR A 97 17.81 -0.71 -36.18
N PRO A 98 17.65 -1.54 -37.23
CA PRO A 98 16.68 -1.25 -38.29
C PRO A 98 15.80 -2.44 -38.74
N ALA A 99 14.65 -2.03 -39.28
CA ALA A 99 13.66 -2.74 -40.06
C ALA A 99 14.16 -3.93 -40.91
N THR A 100 13.35 -4.97 -41.00
CA THR A 100 13.14 -5.71 -42.25
C THR A 100 11.72 -6.28 -42.30
N THR A 101 10.91 -5.69 -43.18
CA THR A 101 9.72 -6.29 -43.78
C THR A 101 10.09 -7.55 -44.57
N THR A 102 9.68 -8.74 -44.13
CA THR A 102 9.16 -9.80 -45.01
C THR A 102 8.49 -10.91 -44.20
N ALA A 103 7.35 -11.38 -44.70
CA ALA A 103 6.64 -12.55 -44.19
C ALA A 103 7.52 -13.82 -44.23
N ALA A 104 7.63 -14.53 -43.11
CA ALA A 104 7.84 -15.98 -43.07
C ALA A 104 7.61 -16.50 -41.65
N ALA A 105 6.85 -17.58 -41.54
CA ALA A 105 6.72 -18.37 -40.33
C ALA A 105 8.10 -18.86 -39.85
N ALA A 106 8.45 -18.57 -38.60
CA ALA A 106 9.48 -19.30 -37.88
C ALA A 106 9.24 -19.21 -36.37
N LYS A 107 9.12 -20.38 -35.73
CA LYS A 107 9.28 -20.58 -34.29
C LYS A 107 10.59 -19.91 -33.83
N GLY A 108 10.49 -18.95 -32.92
CA GLY A 108 11.65 -18.28 -32.35
C GLY A 108 11.28 -17.60 -31.04
N GLN A 109 11.36 -18.37 -29.96
CA GLN A 109 11.12 -17.99 -28.58
C GLN A 109 12.23 -17.02 -28.11
N ALA A 110 11.94 -15.72 -28.08
CA ALA A 110 12.80 -14.70 -27.49
C ALA A 110 12.23 -14.32 -26.11
N THR A 111 12.75 -14.94 -25.07
CA THR A 111 12.51 -14.60 -23.67
C THR A 111 13.28 -13.32 -23.33
N ASN A 112 12.63 -12.16 -23.49
CA ASN A 112 13.09 -10.92 -22.87
C ASN A 112 12.65 -10.92 -21.41
N THR A 113 13.38 -11.67 -20.60
CA THR A 113 13.26 -11.62 -19.14
C THR A 113 13.89 -10.31 -18.68
N THR A 114 13.06 -9.28 -18.52
CA THR A 114 13.41 -8.12 -17.68
C THR A 114 13.81 -8.62 -16.30
N PRO A 115 14.84 -8.05 -15.65
CA PRO A 115 15.24 -8.46 -14.31
C PRO A 115 14.10 -8.09 -13.35
N ALA A 116 13.22 -9.06 -13.09
CA ALA A 116 12.39 -9.02 -11.91
C ALA A 116 13.34 -8.78 -10.74
N SER A 117 13.19 -7.66 -10.03
CA SER A 117 13.88 -7.39 -8.79
C SER A 117 13.47 -8.44 -7.77
N THR A 118 14.07 -9.63 -7.87
CA THR A 118 13.97 -10.69 -6.88
C THR A 118 14.65 -10.14 -5.63
N LEU A 119 13.84 -9.62 -4.71
CA LEU A 119 14.26 -9.38 -3.34
C LEU A 119 14.95 -10.65 -2.87
N SER A 120 16.21 -10.51 -2.45
CA SER A 120 16.97 -11.64 -1.92
C SER A 120 16.12 -12.33 -0.85
N PRO A 121 15.97 -13.66 -0.88
CA PRO A 121 15.14 -14.38 0.08
C PRO A 121 15.53 -14.05 1.54
N THR A 122 16.80 -13.70 1.77
CA THR A 122 17.30 -13.21 3.06
C THR A 122 16.57 -11.96 3.54
N VAL A 123 16.31 -11.00 2.65
CA VAL A 123 15.60 -9.75 2.98
C VAL A 123 14.17 -10.06 3.41
N VAL A 124 13.50 -10.95 2.69
CA VAL A 124 12.12 -11.38 3.01
C VAL A 124 12.07 -12.05 4.39
N TYR A 125 13.01 -12.94 4.73
CA TYR A 125 13.03 -13.58 6.06
C TYR A 125 13.29 -12.60 7.20
N VAL A 126 14.13 -11.57 6.98
CA VAL A 126 14.37 -10.52 7.98
C VAL A 126 13.08 -9.74 8.26
N PHE A 127 12.33 -9.36 7.23
CA PHE A 127 11.06 -8.67 7.40
C PHE A 127 10.02 -9.52 8.12
N ILE A 128 9.89 -10.81 7.77
CA ILE A 128 8.97 -11.73 8.45
C ILE A 128 9.36 -11.90 9.93
N GLY A 129 10.65 -12.07 10.21
CA GLY A 129 11.16 -12.16 11.59
C GLY A 129 10.87 -10.91 12.41
N ALA A 130 11.05 -9.72 11.83
CA ALA A 130 10.74 -8.45 12.47
C ALA A 130 9.23 -8.30 12.76
N LEU A 131 8.36 -8.73 11.84
CA LEU A 131 6.91 -8.71 12.03
C LEU A 131 6.45 -9.67 13.13
N ILE A 132 7.01 -10.88 13.19
CA ILE A 132 6.68 -11.83 14.27
C ILE A 132 7.14 -11.28 15.62
N ALA A 133 8.35 -10.72 15.70
CA ALA A 133 8.86 -10.11 16.92
C ALA A 133 7.97 -8.95 17.40
N SER A 134 7.52 -8.07 16.51
CA SER A 134 6.66 -6.95 16.86
C SER A 134 5.28 -7.41 17.36
N ILE A 135 4.69 -8.42 16.72
CA ILE A 135 3.42 -9.02 17.15
C ILE A 135 3.57 -9.65 18.54
N CYS A 136 4.65 -10.40 18.79
CA CYS A 136 4.94 -10.99 20.10
C CYS A 136 5.06 -9.93 21.20
N LEU A 137 5.72 -8.80 20.92
CA LEU A 137 5.83 -7.69 21.88
C LEU A 137 4.47 -7.05 22.16
N ILE A 138 3.62 -6.89 21.15
CA ILE A 138 2.26 -6.36 21.32
C ILE A 138 1.46 -7.31 22.22
N ILE A 139 1.44 -8.61 21.93
CA ILE A 139 0.70 -9.60 22.73
C ILE A 139 1.23 -9.64 24.17
N ALA A 140 2.55 -9.64 24.37
CA ALA A 140 3.15 -9.60 25.70
C ALA A 140 2.75 -8.33 26.46
N SER A 141 2.74 -7.17 25.80
CA SER A 141 2.31 -5.91 26.43
C SER A 141 0.84 -5.94 26.86
N PHE A 142 -0.05 -6.54 26.04
CA PHE A 142 -1.46 -6.73 26.39
C PHE A 142 -1.61 -7.70 27.55
N TYR A 143 -0.84 -8.80 27.56
CA TYR A 143 -0.87 -9.77 28.64
C TYR A 143 -0.39 -9.18 29.96
N ILE A 144 0.68 -8.39 29.94
CA ILE A 144 1.19 -7.68 31.13
C ILE A 144 0.16 -6.66 31.63
N ARG A 145 -0.47 -5.90 30.73
CA ARG A 145 -1.54 -4.94 31.11
C ARG A 145 -2.76 -5.64 31.70
N ALA A 146 -3.19 -6.74 31.11
CA ALA A 146 -4.32 -7.53 31.62
C ALA A 146 -4.01 -8.14 32.98
N LYS A 147 -2.81 -8.73 33.14
CA LYS A 147 -2.36 -9.29 34.41
C LYS A 147 -2.22 -8.24 35.49
N ARG A 148 -1.72 -7.04 35.14
CA ARG A 148 -1.62 -5.93 36.09
C ARG A 148 -3.00 -5.53 36.62
N ARG A 149 -4.00 -5.39 35.74
CA ARG A 149 -5.39 -5.10 36.15
C ARG A 149 -5.98 -6.19 37.05
N ALA A 150 -5.71 -7.46 36.76
CA ALA A 150 -6.20 -8.57 37.59
C ALA A 150 -5.54 -8.59 38.99
N ASN A 151 -4.26 -8.22 39.08
CA ASN A 151 -3.57 -8.10 40.36
C ASN A 151 -4.08 -6.91 41.19
N GLU A 152 -4.32 -5.76 40.55
CA GLU A 152 -4.88 -4.57 41.21
C GLU A 152 -6.27 -4.90 41.81
N GLN A 153 -7.12 -5.65 41.10
CA GLN A 153 -8.41 -6.11 41.64
C GLN A 153 -8.29 -7.08 42.82
N ARG A 154 -7.28 -7.97 42.82
CA ARG A 154 -7.04 -8.89 43.94
C ARG A 154 -6.60 -8.14 45.19
N GLN A 155 -5.75 -7.13 45.05
CA GLN A 155 -5.30 -6.29 46.16
C GLN A 155 -6.44 -5.46 46.77
N GLU A 156 -7.35 -4.92 45.96
CA GLU A 156 -8.51 -4.19 46.48
C GLU A 156 -9.47 -5.11 47.26
N LEU A 157 -9.64 -6.37 46.84
CA LEU A 157 -10.46 -7.33 47.55
C LEU A 157 -9.87 -7.70 48.93
N GLU A 158 -8.57 -8.00 48.97
CA GLU A 158 -7.86 -8.32 50.23
C GLU A 158 -7.89 -7.11 51.19
N LEU A 159 -7.71 -5.89 50.68
CA LEU A 159 -7.79 -4.67 51.50
C LEU A 159 -9.21 -4.45 52.05
N ARG A 160 -10.24 -4.71 51.24
CA ARG A 160 -11.65 -4.57 51.66
C ARG A 160 -12.01 -5.57 52.75
N GLU A 161 -11.58 -6.82 52.63
CA GLU A 161 -11.76 -7.87 53.65
C GLU A 161 -11.09 -7.47 54.97
N ALA A 162 -9.84 -7.01 54.92
CA ALA A 162 -9.13 -6.53 56.11
C ALA A 162 -9.77 -5.29 56.77
N THR A 163 -10.40 -4.42 55.97
CA THR A 163 -11.12 -3.25 56.50
C THR A 163 -12.43 -3.63 57.18
N GLU A 164 -13.13 -4.64 56.65
CA GLU A 164 -14.36 -5.18 57.24
C GLU A 164 -14.07 -5.89 58.57
N GLU A 165 -12.96 -6.64 58.66
CA GLU A 165 -12.51 -7.24 59.92
C GLU A 165 -12.23 -6.20 61.01
N LEU A 166 -11.61 -5.05 60.66
CA LEU A 166 -11.36 -3.97 61.61
C LEU A 166 -12.64 -3.27 62.08
N ALA A 167 -13.60 -3.04 61.17
CA ALA A 167 -14.84 -2.34 61.50
C ALA A 167 -15.76 -3.12 62.45
N MET A 168 -15.63 -4.45 62.53
CA MET A 168 -16.45 -5.29 63.42
C MET A 168 -15.94 -5.35 64.88
N VAL A 169 -14.80 -4.76 65.20
CA VAL A 169 -14.19 -4.84 66.55
C VAL A 169 -14.62 -3.68 67.47
N ASP A 170 -15.13 -2.57 66.91
CA ASP A 170 -15.44 -1.35 67.67
C ASP A 170 -16.81 -1.33 68.39
N ASP A 171 -17.70 -2.29 68.14
CA ASP A 171 -19.07 -2.27 68.71
C ASP A 171 -19.18 -2.85 70.14
N ASP A 172 -18.18 -3.60 70.64
CA ASP A 172 -18.25 -4.24 71.97
C ASP A 172 -17.72 -3.37 73.13
N GLU A 173 -17.13 -2.18 72.87
CA GLU A 173 -16.51 -1.34 73.91
C GLU A 173 -17.39 -0.15 74.39
N SER A 174 -18.72 -0.22 74.24
CA SER A 174 -19.62 0.87 74.68
C SER A 174 -20.50 0.58 75.91
N ASP A 175 -20.43 -0.62 76.51
CA ASP A 175 -21.34 -1.02 77.60
C ASP A 175 -20.78 -0.94 79.05
N ILE A 176 -19.54 -0.45 79.28
CA ILE A 176 -18.92 -0.50 80.63
C ILE A 176 -18.94 0.84 81.42
N HIS A 177 -19.33 1.97 80.84
CA HIS A 177 -19.27 3.27 81.55
C HIS A 177 -20.61 3.80 82.13
N GLY A 178 -21.54 2.90 82.45
CA GLY A 178 -22.89 3.24 82.89
C GLY A 178 -23.22 3.19 84.38
N GLU A 179 -22.30 3.01 85.32
CA GLU A 179 -22.63 3.08 86.77
C GLU A 179 -21.43 3.55 87.62
N MET A 180 -21.28 4.87 87.82
CA MET A 180 -20.61 5.36 89.03
C MET A 180 -21.04 6.81 89.32
N GLY A 181 -22.19 6.94 89.96
CA GLY A 181 -22.66 8.21 90.50
C GLY A 181 -23.77 7.98 91.52
N ILE A 182 -23.64 8.68 92.66
CA ILE A 182 -24.53 8.71 93.83
C ILE A 182 -24.12 7.69 94.91
N ILE A 183 -23.24 8.11 95.84
CA ILE A 183 -23.58 8.36 97.26
C ILE A 183 -22.64 9.44 97.81
#